data_AF-A0A7X9JB29-F1
#
_entry.id   AF-A0A7X9JB29-F1
#
_cell.length_a   1.000
_cell.length_b   1.000
_cell.length_c   1.000
_cell.angle_alpha   90.00
_cell.angle_beta   90.00
_cell.angle_gamma   90.00
#
_symmetry.space_group_name_H-M   'P 1'
#
loop_
_entity.id
_entity.type
_entity.pdbx_description
1 polymer ?
#
loop_
_entity_poly.entity_id
_entity_poly.type
_entity_poly.pdbx_seq_one_letter_code
_entity_poly.pdbx_strand_id
1 'polypeptide(L)'
;MIPSILGKWQQPAGQAFAGLWFQFNCDGTFQAGYPEMGITSSGTYQAQEGLIEMDQTQHTLGLTGHFDGRYSIEGNMLILNLADLGTPRSDSLEGRNRRLYQKVSE
;
A
#
# COMPACT_ATOMS: atom_id res chain seq x y z
N MET A 1 -11.74 -16.95 1.05
CA MET A 1 -10.65 -16.79 0.06
C MET A 1 -9.58 -15.95 0.73
N ILE A 2 -8.30 -16.33 0.69
CA ILE A 2 -7.22 -15.55 1.33
C ILE A 2 -6.90 -14.36 0.40
N PRO A 3 -6.80 -13.11 0.89
CA PRO A 3 -6.43 -11.98 0.05
C PRO A 3 -5.07 -12.22 -0.63
N SER A 4 -4.98 -12.02 -1.94
CA SER A 4 -3.72 -12.23 -2.69
C SER A 4 -2.61 -11.25 -2.26
N ILE A 5 -3.00 -10.11 -1.67
CA ILE A 5 -2.09 -9.05 -1.23
C ILE A 5 -1.34 -9.35 0.08
N LEU A 6 -1.62 -10.47 0.75
CA LEU A 6 -0.95 -10.78 2.01
C LEU A 6 0.59 -10.88 1.88
N GLY A 7 1.24 -10.42 2.95
CA GLY A 7 2.69 -10.44 3.11
C GLY A 7 3.33 -9.06 3.02
N LYS A 8 4.66 -9.07 2.96
CA LYS A 8 5.49 -7.87 2.87
C LYS A 8 5.84 -7.52 1.43
N TRP A 9 5.73 -6.25 1.09
CA TRP A 9 6.02 -5.71 -0.23
C TRP A 9 6.86 -4.44 -0.09
N GLN A 10 7.91 -4.29 -0.89
CA GLN A 10 8.83 -3.15 -0.81
C GLN A 10 9.05 -2.51 -2.18
N GLN A 11 9.07 -1.18 -2.24
CA GLN A 11 9.38 -0.47 -3.48
C GLN A 11 10.83 -0.77 -3.91
N PRO A 12 11.05 -1.29 -5.12
CA PRO A 12 12.40 -1.44 -5.67
C PRO A 12 13.07 -0.08 -5.89
N ALA A 13 14.38 -0.11 -6.12
CA ALA A 13 15.16 1.06 -6.52
C ALA A 13 14.61 1.70 -7.80
N GLY A 14 14.81 3.02 -7.93
CA GLY A 14 14.37 3.80 -9.10
C GLY A 14 12.97 4.42 -9.00
N GLN A 15 12.25 4.22 -7.89
CA GLN A 15 11.02 4.96 -7.57
C GLN A 15 11.29 6.07 -6.55
N ALA A 16 10.35 7.04 -6.47
CA ALA A 16 10.47 8.21 -5.60
C ALA A 16 10.68 7.88 -4.11
N PHE A 17 10.18 6.73 -3.65
CA PHE A 17 10.30 6.27 -2.26
C PHE A 17 10.86 4.84 -2.22
N ALA A 18 11.95 4.59 -2.95
CA ALA A 18 12.63 3.30 -2.96
C ALA A 18 12.91 2.81 -1.54
N GLY A 19 12.49 1.59 -1.20
CA GLY A 19 12.60 1.06 0.17
C GLY A 19 11.39 1.30 1.07
N LEU A 20 10.41 2.10 0.66
CA LEU A 20 9.09 2.13 1.32
C LEU A 20 8.45 0.75 1.21
N TRP A 21 7.99 0.21 2.33
CA TRP A 21 7.35 -1.10 2.38
C TRP A 21 5.97 -1.06 3.02
N PHE A 22 5.14 -2.02 2.63
CA PHE A 22 3.88 -2.39 3.27
C PHE A 22 3.94 -3.83 3.74
N GLN A 23 3.31 -4.11 4.88
CA GLN A 23 3.02 -5.44 5.40
C GLN A 23 1.49 -5.55 5.53
N PHE A 24 0.88 -6.46 4.79
CA PHE A 24 -0.56 -6.73 4.87
C PHE A 24 -0.80 -8.05 5.62
N ASN A 25 -1.48 -7.96 6.76
CA ASN A 25 -1.72 -9.08 7.67
C ASN A 25 -3.08 -9.73 7.40
N CYS A 26 -3.22 -11.01 7.78
CA CYS A 26 -4.43 -11.79 7.55
C CYS A 26 -5.63 -11.35 8.41
N ASP A 27 -5.39 -10.57 9.46
CA ASP A 27 -6.41 -10.01 10.36
C ASP A 27 -7.02 -8.69 9.85
N GLY A 28 -6.62 -8.22 8.66
CA GLY A 28 -7.08 -6.96 8.09
C GLY A 28 -6.30 -5.74 8.58
N THR A 29 -5.18 -5.92 9.29
CA THR A 29 -4.28 -4.82 9.66
C THR A 29 -3.15 -4.66 8.65
N PHE A 30 -2.63 -3.44 8.52
CA PHE A 30 -1.40 -3.19 7.78
C PHE A 30 -0.40 -2.39 8.60
N GLN A 31 0.87 -2.55 8.27
CA GLN A 31 1.94 -1.62 8.63
C GLN A 31 2.64 -1.14 7.37
N ALA A 32 3.14 0.09 7.39
CA ALA A 32 4.03 0.61 6.38
C ALA A 32 5.22 1.29 7.03
N GLY A 33 6.34 1.31 6.33
CA GLY A 33 7.53 1.98 6.80
C GLY A 33 8.41 2.47 5.66
N TYR A 34 9.04 3.62 5.89
CA TYR A 34 10.11 4.14 5.07
C TYR A 34 11.29 4.52 5.97
N PRO A 35 12.21 3.57 6.23
CA PRO A 35 13.28 3.74 7.22
C PRO A 35 14.19 4.93 6.96
N GLU A 36 14.47 5.24 5.69
CA GLU A 36 15.33 6.36 5.29
C GLU A 36 14.85 7.71 5.85
N MET A 37 13.54 7.88 5.99
CA MET A 37 12.93 9.09 6.55
C MET A 37 12.39 8.89 7.98
N GLY A 38 12.63 7.73 8.59
CA GLY A 38 12.05 7.39 9.90
C GLY A 38 10.51 7.38 9.91
N ILE A 39 9.87 7.18 8.76
CA ILE A 39 8.41 7.19 8.63
C ILE A 39 7.87 5.80 8.93
N THR A 40 6.86 5.74 9.79
CA THR A 40 5.99 4.57 9.97
C THR A 40 4.53 4.97 9.90
N SER A 41 3.70 4.04 9.47
CA SER A 41 2.24 4.15 9.53
C SER A 41 1.58 2.79 9.71
N SER A 42 0.34 2.79 10.21
CA SER A 42 -0.43 1.58 10.42
C SER A 42 -1.93 1.86 10.43
N GLY A 43 -2.71 0.80 10.34
CA GLY A 43 -4.16 0.88 10.31
C GLY A 43 -4.81 -0.43 9.87
N THR A 44 -6.03 -0.33 9.35
CA THR A 44 -6.78 -1.45 8.78
C THR A 44 -6.91 -1.32 7.28
N TYR A 45 -7.16 -2.44 6.60
CA TYR A 45 -7.39 -2.46 5.17
C TYR A 45 -8.42 -3.53 4.76
N GLN A 46 -9.03 -3.32 3.60
CA GLN A 46 -9.82 -4.31 2.89
C GLN A 46 -9.33 -4.38 1.44
N ALA A 47 -9.17 -5.58 0.90
CA ALA A 47 -8.68 -5.77 -0.47
C ALA A 47 -9.44 -6.90 -1.17
N GLN A 48 -10.15 -6.57 -2.24
CA GLN A 48 -10.93 -7.52 -3.04
C GLN A 48 -11.08 -7.02 -4.48
N GLU A 49 -11.04 -7.93 -5.45
CA GLU A 49 -11.36 -7.64 -6.87
C GLU A 49 -10.57 -6.45 -7.47
N GLY A 50 -9.29 -6.32 -7.09
CA GLY A 50 -8.42 -5.23 -7.55
C GLY A 50 -8.68 -3.87 -6.91
N LEU A 51 -9.57 -3.80 -5.91
CA LEU A 51 -9.86 -2.62 -5.10
C LEU A 51 -9.22 -2.76 -3.72
N ILE A 52 -8.70 -1.66 -3.20
CA ILE A 52 -8.16 -1.60 -1.84
C ILE A 52 -8.66 -0.36 -1.13
N GLU A 53 -9.02 -0.53 0.14
CA GLU A 53 -9.42 0.52 1.07
C GLU A 53 -8.50 0.43 2.28
N MET A 54 -7.97 1.57 2.74
CA MET A 54 -7.06 1.62 3.87
C MET A 54 -7.48 2.73 4.83
N ASP A 55 -7.72 2.37 6.09
CA ASP A 55 -7.94 3.33 7.17
C ASP A 55 -6.66 3.48 7.97
N GLN A 56 -5.86 4.50 7.64
CA GLN A 56 -4.61 4.80 8.32
C GLN A 56 -4.90 5.58 9.60
N THR A 57 -4.77 4.92 10.75
CA THR A 57 -5.03 5.50 12.07
C THR A 57 -3.77 6.00 12.76
N GLN A 58 -2.59 5.59 12.28
CA GLN A 58 -1.30 6.06 12.76
C GLN A 58 -0.40 6.45 11.60
N HIS A 59 0.25 7.60 11.70
CA HIS A 59 1.33 8.01 10.81
C HIS A 59 2.27 8.97 11.57
N THR A 60 3.59 8.76 11.46
CA THR A 60 4.62 9.59 12.12
C THR A 60 4.48 11.10 11.89
N LEU A 61 4.07 11.52 10.69
CA LEU A 61 3.79 12.93 10.33
C LEU A 61 2.33 13.38 10.53
N GLY A 62 1.48 12.58 11.19
CA GLY A 62 0.08 12.92 11.43
C GLY A 62 -0.86 12.81 10.22
N LEU A 63 -0.41 12.21 9.12
CA LEU A 63 -1.21 11.99 7.90
C LEU A 63 -2.17 10.80 8.05
N THR A 64 -3.15 10.89 8.94
CA THR A 64 -4.17 9.86 9.14
C THR A 64 -5.38 10.08 8.23
N GLY A 65 -6.15 9.02 7.95
CA GLY A 65 -7.38 9.10 7.17
C GLY A 65 -7.66 7.85 6.33
N HIS A 66 -8.74 7.94 5.54
CA HIS A 66 -9.18 6.91 4.62
C HIS A 66 -8.53 7.10 3.24
N PHE A 67 -7.96 6.03 2.71
CA PHE A 67 -7.35 5.98 1.39
C PHE A 67 -8.01 4.90 0.54
N ASP A 68 -8.55 5.35 -0.58
CA ASP A 68 -9.12 4.49 -1.60
C ASP A 68 -8.10 4.18 -2.69
N GLY A 69 -8.10 2.98 -3.26
CA GLY A 69 -7.21 2.67 -4.35
C GLY A 69 -7.56 1.44 -5.18
N ARG A 70 -6.69 1.21 -6.17
CA ARG A 70 -6.66 0.00 -6.98
C ARG A 70 -5.34 -0.73 -6.78
N TYR A 71 -5.38 -2.05 -6.88
CA TYR A 71 -4.19 -2.90 -6.86
C TYR A 71 -4.26 -4.02 -7.89
N SER A 72 -3.08 -4.48 -8.34
CA SER A 72 -2.91 -5.69 -9.14
C SER A 72 -1.70 -6.45 -8.63
N ILE A 73 -1.73 -7.78 -8.76
CA ILE A 73 -0.61 -8.64 -8.40
C ILE A 73 -0.25 -9.50 -9.61
N GLU A 74 0.99 -9.36 -10.04
CA GLU A 74 1.58 -10.08 -11.17
C GLU A 74 2.80 -10.85 -10.67
N GLY A 75 2.60 -12.12 -10.32
CA GLY A 75 3.63 -12.94 -9.68
C GLY A 75 4.06 -12.35 -8.34
N ASN A 76 5.31 -11.90 -8.25
CA ASN A 76 5.89 -11.27 -7.06
C ASN A 76 5.88 -9.74 -7.09
N MET A 77 5.11 -9.14 -8.00
CA MET A 77 4.98 -7.70 -8.12
C MET A 77 3.56 -7.26 -7.72
N LEU A 78 3.48 -6.33 -6.79
CA LEU A 78 2.27 -5.59 -6.44
C LEU A 78 2.32 -4.22 -7.13
N ILE A 79 1.30 -3.91 -7.91
CA ILE A 79 1.05 -2.57 -8.44
C ILE A 79 -0.04 -1.95 -7.57
N LEU A 80 0.21 -0.76 -7.02
CA LEU A 80 -0.73 -0.07 -6.14
C LEU A 80 -0.89 1.38 -6.59
N ASN A 81 -2.13 1.85 -6.67
CA ASN A 81 -2.47 3.24 -6.95
C ASN A 81 -3.48 3.71 -5.90
N LEU A 82 -2.99 4.42 -4.88
CA LEU A 82 -3.82 5.02 -3.84
C LEU A 82 -4.19 6.46 -4.24
N ALA A 83 -5.46 6.81 -4.10
CA ALA A 83 -5.94 8.18 -4.20
C ALA A 83 -5.35 9.03 -3.06
N ASP A 84 -5.31 10.34 -3.26
CA ASP A 84 -4.93 11.25 -2.19
C ASP A 84 -6.08 11.36 -1.17
N LEU A 85 -5.74 11.72 0.08
CA LEU A 85 -6.74 11.97 1.11
C LEU A 85 -7.82 12.95 0.64
N GLY A 86 -9.07 12.58 0.84
CA GLY A 86 -10.23 13.39 0.47
C GLY A 86 -10.53 13.45 -1.04
N THR A 87 -9.82 12.65 -1.85
CA THR A 87 -10.11 12.53 -3.29
C THR A 87 -10.78 11.18 -3.58
N PRO A 88 -11.67 11.10 -4.59
CA PRO A 88 -12.29 9.84 -4.98
C PRO A 88 -11.25 8.81 -5.47
N ARG A 89 -11.57 7.52 -5.29
CA ARG A 89 -10.82 6.40 -5.87
C ARG A 89 -10.59 6.62 -7.37
N SER A 90 -9.36 6.40 -7.84
CA SER A 90 -9.08 6.39 -9.28
C SER A 90 -9.71 5.19 -9.96
N ASP A 91 -10.25 5.39 -11.18
CA ASP A 91 -10.75 4.31 -12.02
C ASP A 91 -9.67 3.42 -12.67
N SER A 92 -8.40 3.72 -12.43
CA SER A 92 -7.27 3.08 -13.09
C SER A 92 -6.16 2.67 -12.12
N LEU A 93 -5.38 1.66 -12.53
CA LEU A 93 -4.08 1.36 -11.91
C LEU A 93 -3.00 2.37 -12.30
N GLU A 94 -3.24 3.18 -13.32
CA GLU A 94 -2.33 4.23 -13.80
C GLU A 94 -2.57 5.57 -13.11
N GLY A 95 -1.54 6.42 -13.12
CA GLY A 95 -1.60 7.78 -12.58
C GLY A 95 -0.39 8.15 -11.74
N ARG A 96 -0.39 9.37 -11.22
CA ARG A 96 0.74 9.96 -10.47
C ARG A 96 1.11 9.19 -9.20
N ASN A 97 0.14 8.50 -8.59
CA ASN A 97 0.29 7.76 -7.34
C ASN A 97 0.57 6.26 -7.56
N ARG A 98 0.64 5.81 -8.83
CA ARG A 98 1.03 4.43 -9.15
C ARG A 98 2.41 4.12 -8.61
N ARG A 99 2.54 3.04 -7.85
CA ARG A 99 3.78 2.53 -7.30
C ARG A 99 3.86 1.02 -7.52
N LEU A 100 5.08 0.54 -7.71
CA LEU A 100 5.42 -0.87 -7.80
C LEU A 100 6.05 -1.33 -6.50
N TYR A 101 5.73 -2.55 -6.08
CA TYR A 101 6.35 -3.19 -4.92
C TYR A 101 6.71 -4.61 -5.27
N GLN A 102 7.86 -5.06 -4.81
CA GLN A 102 8.28 -6.45 -4.94
C GLN A 102 8.00 -7.17 -3.63
N LYS A 103 7.47 -8.39 -3.73
CA LYS A 103 7.26 -9.25 -2.56
C LYS A 103 8.60 -9.53 -1.90
N VAL A 104 8.69 -9.29 -0.60
CA VAL A 104 9.84 -9.68 0.20
C VAL A 104 9.61 -11.13 0.59
N SER A 105 10.44 -12.03 0.07
CA SER A 105 10.43 -13.45 0.45
C SER A 105 10.72 -13.54 1.96
N GLU A 106 9.87 -14.27 2.69
CA GLU A 106 10.27 -14.87 3.97
C GLU A 106 11.05 -16.16 3.71
#